data_AF-A0ABD7LIU0-F1
#
_entry.id   AF-A0ABD7LIU0-F1
#
_cell.length_a   1.000
_cell.length_b   1.000
_cell.length_c   1.000
_cell.angle_alpha   90.00
_cell.angle_beta   90.00
_cell.angle_gamma   90.00
#
_symmetry.space_group_name_H-M   'P 1'
#
loop_
_entity.id
_entity.type
_entity.pdbx_description
1 polymer ?
#
loop_
_entity_poly.entity_id
_entity_poly.type
_entity_poly.pdbx_seq_one_letter_code
_entity_poly.pdbx_strand_id
1 'polypeptide(L)'
;MPASSTDGPTERSRCGHAAADGQVEQRVVRPRIVAGDAEAQLAFVRAGLGVAQLATWLVRDNLKAGRLVAILDEAATDGLPLSLIWPVARQLTPKIHVLVQKLEAHLHTG
;
A
#
# COMPACT_ATOMS: atom_id res chain seq x y z
N MET A 1 -19.81 -8.28 24.95
CA MET A 1 -19.97 -7.52 23.69
C MET A 1 -19.69 -8.47 22.54
N PRO A 2 -20.69 -8.91 21.76
CA PRO A 2 -20.43 -9.74 20.60
C PRO A 2 -20.03 -8.85 19.42
N ALA A 3 -19.01 -9.28 18.69
CA ALA A 3 -18.58 -8.69 17.45
C ALA A 3 -19.75 -8.67 16.45
N SER A 4 -20.07 -7.50 15.93
CA SER A 4 -20.95 -7.34 14.78
C SER A 4 -20.26 -7.93 13.55
N SER A 5 -20.51 -9.21 13.31
CA SER A 5 -20.24 -9.88 12.04
C SER A 5 -21.20 -9.30 10.99
N THR A 6 -20.75 -8.26 10.29
CA THR A 6 -21.42 -7.77 9.08
C THR A 6 -21.12 -8.76 7.97
N ASP A 7 -22.02 -9.72 7.76
CA ASP A 7 -22.03 -10.59 6.59
C ASP A 7 -22.53 -9.77 5.37
N GLY A 8 -21.63 -8.94 4.84
CA GLY A 8 -21.81 -8.21 3.58
C GLY A 8 -21.50 -9.11 2.38
N PRO A 9 -22.02 -8.79 1.18
CA PRO A 9 -22.01 -9.69 0.03
C PRO A 9 -20.58 -9.91 -0.47
N THR A 10 -19.92 -11.00 -0.03
CA THR A 10 -18.65 -11.55 -0.55
C THR A 10 -17.81 -10.51 -1.28
N GLU A 11 -17.30 -9.51 -0.56
CA GLU A 11 -16.68 -8.33 -1.17
C GLU A 11 -15.41 -8.78 -1.90
N ARG A 12 -15.53 -8.87 -3.23
CA ARG A 12 -14.48 -9.33 -4.13
C ARG A 12 -13.44 -8.23 -4.25
N SER A 13 -12.44 -8.25 -3.35
CA SER A 13 -11.29 -7.36 -3.43
C SER A 13 -10.45 -7.69 -4.66
N ARG A 14 -9.90 -6.66 -5.30
CA ARG A 14 -8.93 -6.81 -6.38
C ARG A 14 -7.52 -6.65 -5.83
N CYS A 15 -6.64 -7.56 -6.21
CA CYS A 15 -5.21 -7.51 -5.92
C CYS A 15 -4.47 -7.37 -7.26
N GLY A 16 -3.56 -6.41 -7.35
CA GLY A 16 -2.67 -6.26 -8.51
C GLY A 16 -1.45 -7.16 -8.37
N HIS A 17 -0.96 -7.74 -9.44
CA HIS A 17 0.32 -8.44 -9.48
C HIS A 17 0.99 -8.23 -10.84
N ALA A 18 2.32 -8.25 -10.88
CA ALA A 18 3.03 -8.23 -12.15
C ALA A 18 2.85 -9.59 -12.83
N ALA A 19 2.38 -9.57 -14.07
CA ALA A 19 2.40 -10.70 -14.97
C ALA A 19 3.80 -10.88 -15.57
N ALA A 20 4.05 -12.06 -16.16
CA ALA A 20 5.36 -12.40 -16.73
C ALA A 20 5.79 -11.48 -17.89
N ASP A 21 4.86 -10.72 -18.47
CA ASP A 21 5.09 -9.73 -19.53
C ASP A 21 5.34 -8.30 -18.99
N GLY A 22 5.41 -8.14 -17.66
CA GLY A 22 5.60 -6.85 -16.99
C GLY A 22 4.34 -6.00 -16.87
N GLN A 23 3.17 -6.49 -17.30
CA GLN A 23 1.90 -5.79 -17.10
C GLN A 23 1.34 -6.04 -15.70
N VAL A 24 0.68 -5.05 -15.10
CA VAL A 24 -0.02 -5.24 -13.83
C VAL A 24 -1.40 -5.84 -14.09
N GLU A 25 -1.58 -7.10 -13.72
CA GLU A 25 -2.86 -7.78 -13.80
C GLU A 25 -3.65 -7.69 -12.49
N GLN A 26 -4.94 -7.36 -12.61
CA GLN A 26 -5.86 -7.29 -11.48
C GLN A 26 -6.58 -8.63 -11.32
N ARG A 27 -6.30 -9.33 -10.21
CA ARG A 27 -6.97 -10.58 -9.84
C ARG A 27 -8.03 -10.33 -8.79
N VAL A 28 -9.21 -10.88 -9.00
CA VAL A 28 -10.25 -10.90 -7.97
C VAL A 28 -9.93 -12.00 -6.96
N VAL A 29 -9.77 -11.62 -5.70
CA VAL A 29 -9.50 -12.53 -4.59
C VAL A 29 -10.69 -12.58 -3.64
N ARG A 30 -10.79 -13.66 -2.86
CA ARG A 30 -11.71 -13.76 -1.74
C ARG A 30 -10.95 -13.44 -0.45
N PRO A 31 -11.03 -12.21 0.06
CA PRO A 31 -10.33 -11.84 1.29
C PRO A 31 -10.92 -12.61 2.48
N ARG A 32 -10.07 -12.98 3.45
CA ARG A 32 -10.51 -13.55 4.74
C ARG A 32 -10.87 -12.47 5.75
N ILE A 33 -10.14 -11.35 5.70
CA ILE A 33 -10.30 -10.18 6.57
C ILE A 33 -10.18 -8.97 5.65
N VAL A 34 -11.06 -7.98 5.84
CA VAL A 34 -11.04 -6.70 5.13
C VAL A 34 -10.82 -5.60 6.17
N ALA A 35 -9.86 -4.71 5.89
CA ALA A 35 -9.60 -3.53 6.71
C ALA A 35 -9.57 -2.29 5.81
N GLY A 36 -10.12 -1.18 6.32
CA GLY A 36 -10.27 0.07 5.58
C GLY A 36 -8.98 0.87 5.41
N ASP A 37 -7.91 0.51 6.12
CA ASP A 37 -6.61 1.17 6.05
C ASP A 37 -5.45 0.15 6.08
N ALA A 38 -4.28 0.58 5.61
CA ALA A 38 -3.11 -0.26 5.46
C ALA A 38 -2.42 -0.60 6.80
N GLU A 39 -2.60 0.22 7.83
CA GLU A 39 -1.99 0.01 9.16
C GLU A 39 -2.69 -1.13 9.90
N ALA A 40 -4.02 -1.21 9.79
CA ALA A 40 -4.83 -2.31 10.27
C ALA A 40 -4.49 -3.62 9.53
N GLN A 41 -4.32 -3.56 8.20
CA GLN A 41 -3.85 -4.71 7.42
C GLN A 41 -2.47 -5.19 7.89
N LEU A 42 -1.52 -4.28 8.11
CA LEU A 42 -0.20 -4.59 8.66
C LEU A 42 -0.31 -5.23 10.05
N ALA A 43 -1.18 -4.73 10.93
CA ALA A 43 -1.40 -5.31 12.25
C ALA A 43 -1.90 -6.77 12.16
N PHE A 44 -2.81 -7.06 11.23
CA PHE A 44 -3.29 -8.43 11.01
C PHE A 44 -2.20 -9.38 10.50
N VAL A 45 -1.38 -8.94 9.54
CA VAL A 45 -0.26 -9.75 9.03
C VAL A 45 0.77 -10.00 10.13
N ARG A 46 1.11 -8.98 10.93
CA ARG A 46 2.03 -9.11 12.08
C ARG A 46 1.49 -10.06 13.16
N ALA A 47 0.18 -10.16 13.30
CA ALA A 47 -0.47 -11.12 14.19
C ALA A 47 -0.58 -12.54 13.61
N GLY A 48 -0.05 -12.77 12.40
CA GLY A 48 -0.08 -14.09 11.74
C GLY A 48 -1.44 -14.47 11.15
N LEU A 49 -2.32 -13.49 10.90
CA LEU A 49 -3.68 -13.75 10.43
C LEU A 49 -3.79 -13.93 8.90
N GLY A 50 -2.69 -13.82 8.17
CA GLY A 50 -2.63 -14.06 6.73
C GLY A 50 -1.50 -13.29 6.03
N VAL A 51 -1.69 -13.06 4.74
CA VAL A 51 -0.79 -12.31 3.85
C VAL A 51 -1.53 -11.09 3.29
N ALA A 52 -0.82 -10.01 3.00
CA ALA A 52 -1.38 -8.81 2.40
C ALA A 52 -0.36 -8.15 1.45
N GLN A 53 -0.87 -7.54 0.38
CA GLN A 53 -0.07 -6.66 -0.48
C GLN A 53 -0.06 -5.26 0.16
N LEU A 54 1.12 -4.83 0.63
CA LEU A 54 1.30 -3.56 1.32
C LEU A 54 2.40 -2.74 0.66
N ALA A 55 2.29 -1.42 0.76
CA ALA A 55 3.30 -0.54 0.20
C ALA A 55 4.66 -0.74 0.89
N THR A 56 5.73 -0.82 0.12
CA THR A 56 7.09 -1.12 0.62
C THR A 56 7.56 -0.14 1.69
N TRP A 57 7.18 1.15 1.59
CA TRP A 57 7.52 2.16 2.59
C TRP A 57 6.88 1.89 3.95
N LEU A 58 5.69 1.29 3.99
CA LEU A 58 4.98 0.97 5.22
C LEU A 58 5.60 -0.23 5.95
N VAL A 59 6.09 -1.22 5.18
CA VAL A 59 6.59 -2.49 5.72
C VAL A 59 8.10 -2.57 5.82
N ARG A 60 8.84 -1.59 5.28
CA ARG A 60 10.31 -1.58 5.20
C ARG A 60 11.00 -1.96 6.51
N ASP A 61 10.62 -1.34 7.61
CA ASP A 61 11.26 -1.60 8.91
C ASP A 61 10.85 -2.96 9.50
N ASN A 62 9.66 -3.45 9.17
CA ASN A 62 9.22 -4.78 9.59
C ASN A 62 9.95 -5.88 8.82
N LEU A 63 10.20 -5.69 7.52
CA LEU A 63 11.02 -6.58 6.69
C LEU A 63 12.47 -6.59 7.18
N LYS A 64 13.08 -5.40 7.38
CA LYS A 64 14.45 -5.27 7.90
C LYS A 64 14.64 -5.94 9.26
N ALA A 65 13.63 -5.84 10.13
CA ALA A 65 13.66 -6.47 11.46
C ALA A 65 13.31 -7.96 11.45
N GLY A 66 13.03 -8.57 10.28
CA GLY A 66 12.62 -9.97 10.17
C GLY A 66 11.25 -10.28 10.79
N ARG A 67 10.44 -9.25 11.09
CA ARG A 67 9.07 -9.41 11.60
C ARG A 67 8.09 -9.79 10.50
N LEU A 68 8.42 -9.44 9.26
CA LEU A 68 7.70 -9.81 8.05
C LEU A 68 8.70 -10.42 7.06
N VAL A 69 8.16 -11.25 6.17
CA VAL A 69 8.90 -11.84 5.05
C VAL A 69 8.15 -11.50 3.77
N ALA A 70 8.88 -11.04 2.76
CA ALA A 70 8.31 -10.81 1.44
C ALA A 70 8.10 -12.16 0.73
N ILE A 71 6.99 -12.29 0.02
CA ILE A 71 6.63 -13.49 -0.73
C ILE A 71 6.20 -13.08 -2.14
N LEU A 72 6.39 -13.97 -3.11
CA LEU A 72 6.06 -13.73 -4.52
C LEU A 72 6.74 -12.49 -5.10
N ASP A 73 8.04 -12.28 -4.79
CA ASP A 73 8.80 -11.12 -5.27
C ASP A 73 8.82 -11.03 -6.81
N GLU A 74 8.75 -12.16 -7.52
CA GLU A 74 8.66 -12.22 -8.98
C GLU A 74 7.36 -11.63 -9.55
N ALA A 75 6.30 -11.59 -8.74
CA ALA A 75 4.99 -11.04 -9.11
C ALA A 75 4.74 -9.66 -8.44
N ALA A 76 5.76 -9.06 -7.84
CA ALA A 76 5.66 -7.75 -7.23
C ALA A 76 5.38 -6.68 -8.31
N THR A 77 4.40 -5.81 -8.05
CA THR A 77 4.11 -4.67 -8.91
C THR A 77 5.10 -3.54 -8.63
N ASP A 78 5.46 -2.79 -9.67
CA ASP A 78 6.12 -1.51 -9.47
C ASP A 78 5.28 -0.60 -8.56
N GLY A 79 5.97 0.13 -7.69
CA GLY A 79 5.32 1.01 -6.71
C GLY A 79 4.40 2.02 -7.40
N LEU A 80 3.24 2.27 -6.81
CA LEU A 80 2.31 3.29 -7.32
C LEU A 80 2.96 4.69 -7.26
N PRO A 81 2.82 5.51 -8.32
CA PRO A 81 3.40 6.85 -8.34
C PRO A 81 2.79 7.73 -7.25
N LEU A 82 3.63 8.30 -6.39
CA LEU A 82 3.22 9.29 -5.40
C LEU A 82 3.11 10.67 -6.07
N SER A 83 1.93 11.29 -5.96
CA SER A 83 1.64 12.59 -6.56
C SER A 83 1.41 13.64 -5.46
N LEU A 84 2.02 14.82 -5.62
CA LEU A 84 1.73 15.99 -4.80
C LEU A 84 0.64 16.82 -5.47
N ILE A 85 -0.45 17.12 -4.75
CA ILE A 85 -1.61 17.84 -5.28
C ILE A 85 -1.84 19.12 -4.45
N TRP A 86 -2.04 20.24 -5.13
CA TRP A 86 -2.37 21.52 -4.50
C TRP A 86 -3.39 22.31 -5.36
N PRO A 87 -4.17 23.22 -4.75
CA PRO A 87 -5.08 24.08 -5.51
C PRO A 87 -4.34 24.99 -6.49
N VAL A 88 -4.87 25.13 -7.71
CA VAL A 88 -4.30 25.97 -8.78
C VAL A 88 -4.07 27.42 -8.30
N ALA A 89 -4.97 27.96 -7.48
CA ALA A 89 -4.84 29.31 -6.92
C ALA A 89 -3.59 29.53 -6.04
N ARG A 90 -2.93 28.45 -5.58
CA ARG A 90 -1.70 28.51 -4.78
C ARG A 90 -0.45 28.14 -5.58
N GLN A 91 -0.58 27.94 -6.90
CA GLN A 91 0.52 27.57 -7.76
C GLN A 91 1.67 28.59 -7.64
N LEU A 92 2.89 28.09 -7.43
CA LEU A 92 4.13 28.88 -7.42
C LEU A 92 4.29 29.92 -6.29
N THR A 93 3.55 29.81 -5.18
CA THR A 93 3.95 30.57 -3.98
C THR A 93 5.33 30.08 -3.47
N PRO A 94 6.23 30.97 -3.03
CA PRO A 94 7.57 30.58 -2.57
C PRO A 94 7.57 29.49 -1.49
N LYS A 95 6.56 29.49 -0.62
CA LYS A 95 6.37 28.48 0.43
C LYS A 95 6.12 27.09 -0.15
N ILE A 96 5.28 26.96 -1.19
CA ILE A 96 5.01 25.68 -1.85
C ILE A 96 6.25 25.19 -2.60
N HIS A 97 6.98 26.09 -3.28
CA HIS A 97 8.21 25.73 -3.95
C HIS A 97 9.24 25.13 -2.97
N VAL A 98 9.48 25.78 -1.83
CA VAL A 98 10.40 25.27 -0.80
C VAL A 98 9.91 23.93 -0.22
N LEU A 99 8.60 23.77 -0.01
CA LEU A 99 8.04 22.50 0.45
C LEU A 99 8.26 21.36 -0.55
N VAL A 100 7.96 21.59 -1.84
CA VAL A 100 8.17 20.60 -2.90
C VAL A 100 9.64 20.19 -2.98
N GLN A 101 10.56 21.17 -3.00
CA GLN A 101 12.00 20.92 -2.99
C GLN A 101 12.44 20.09 -1.78
N LYS A 102 11.89 20.37 -0.60
CA LYS A 102 12.18 19.60 0.61
C LYS A 102 11.64 18.18 0.52
N LEU A 103 10.43 17.98 -0.02
CA LEU A 103 9.84 16.66 -0.17
C LEU A 103 10.57 15.82 -1.21
N GLU A 104 10.91 16.39 -2.37
CA GLU A 104 11.73 15.73 -3.40
C GLU A 104 13.08 15.26 -2.84
N ALA A 105 13.74 16.07 -2.01
CA ALA A 105 15.03 15.70 -1.42
C ALA A 105 14.94 14.52 -0.43
N HIS A 106 13.79 14.29 0.22
CA HIS A 106 13.62 13.24 1.25
C HIS A 106 12.88 12.01 0.73
N LEU A 107 12.01 12.17 -0.28
CA LEU A 107 11.28 11.09 -0.92
C LEU A 107 12.10 10.57 -2.10
N HIS A 108 13.18 9.84 -1.80
CA HIS A 108 13.85 9.04 -2.82
C HIS A 108 12.95 7.85 -3.19
N THR A 109 12.22 7.99 -4.29
CA THR A 109 11.53 6.87 -4.96
C THR A 109 12.61 6.00 -5.59
N GLY A 110 13.04 4.97 -4.85
CA GLY A 110 13.95 3.93 -5.30
C GLY A 110 13.32 2.56 -5.12
#